data_AF-A0AAV3Q7T3-F1
#
_entry.id   AF-A0AAV3Q7T3-F1
#
_cell.length_a   1.000
_cell.length_b   1.000
_cell.length_c   1.000
_cell.angle_alpha   90.00
_cell.angle_beta   90.00
_cell.angle_gamma   90.00
#
_symmetry.space_group_name_H-M   'P 1'
#
loop_
_entity.id
_entity.type
_entity.pdbx_description
1 polymer ?
#
loop_
_entity_poly.entity_id
_entity_poly.type
_entity_poly.pdbx_seq_one_letter_code
_entity_poly.pdbx_strand_id
1 'polypeptide(L)'
;MFNIVHIDEKWFYMIRKDENFYLHSQEEEPLLTIQSKNFIGKVVHRAFEEYPARKVNHVFLTLQLYMKEIIKMNSCSRYKLLHIGKGRLECEGHLPLQIDIDPHLVEAATAFLRAQ
;
A
#
# COMPACT_ATOMS: atom_id res chain seq x y z
N MET A 1 -2.30 -19.08 11.80
CA MET A 1 -2.41 -17.68 12.22
C MET A 1 -1.04 -17.05 12.04
N PHE A 2 -0.77 -16.49 10.86
CA PHE A 2 0.54 -15.93 10.53
C PHE A 2 0.42 -14.40 10.49
N ASN A 3 0.40 -13.78 11.67
CA ASN A 3 0.46 -12.31 11.85
C ASN A 3 1.92 -11.81 11.85
N ILE A 4 2.81 -12.49 11.12
CA ILE A 4 4.22 -12.12 11.03
C ILE A 4 4.54 -12.05 9.55
N VAL A 5 4.61 -10.82 9.04
CA VAL A 5 5.26 -10.56 7.75
C VAL A 5 6.76 -10.62 8.01
N HIS A 6 7.41 -11.67 7.53
CA HIS A 6 8.88 -11.71 7.51
C HIS A 6 9.37 -10.71 6.46
N ILE A 7 9.76 -9.53 6.93
CA ILE A 7 10.45 -8.53 6.10
C ILE A 7 11.91 -8.99 6.01
N ASP A 8 12.33 -9.47 4.84
CA ASP A 8 13.69 -9.90 4.55
C ASP A 8 14.66 -8.71 4.64
N GLU A 9 15.86 -8.93 5.20
CA GLU A 9 16.93 -7.92 5.28
C GLU A 9 17.26 -7.30 3.92
N LYS A 10 16.95 -7.98 2.80
CA LYS A 10 17.07 -7.44 1.43
C LYS A 10 16.31 -6.15 1.19
N TRP A 11 15.20 -5.91 1.87
CA TRP A 11 14.45 -4.64 1.72
C TRP A 11 15.25 -3.44 2.24
N PHE A 12 16.18 -3.66 3.18
CA PHE A 12 17.07 -2.61 3.69
C PHE A 12 18.27 -2.34 2.77
N TYR A 13 18.56 -3.22 1.80
CA TYR A 13 19.55 -2.97 0.75
C TYR A 13 19.00 -2.20 -0.47
N MET A 14 17.74 -1.75 -0.43
CA MET A 14 17.14 -0.94 -1.51
C MET A 14 17.82 0.42 -1.72
N ILE A 15 18.53 0.97 -0.73
CA ILE A 15 19.26 2.23 -0.91
C ILE A 15 20.53 1.93 -1.71
N ARG A 16 20.41 1.95 -3.04
CA ARG A 16 21.56 1.96 -3.95
C ARG A 16 22.19 3.35 -3.88
N LYS A 17 23.52 3.43 -3.74
CA LYS A 17 24.24 4.72 -3.62
C LYS A 17 24.02 5.66 -4.82
N ASP A 18 23.53 5.14 -5.94
CA ASP A 18 23.48 5.82 -7.24
C ASP A 18 22.05 5.87 -7.83
N GLU A 19 20.99 5.85 -7.01
CA GLU A 19 19.61 6.04 -7.51
C GLU A 19 19.21 7.51 -7.56
N ASN A 20 18.86 7.99 -8.76
CA ASN A 20 18.34 9.33 -8.98
C ASN A 20 16.84 9.37 -8.68
N PHE A 21 16.43 10.24 -7.76
CA PHE A 21 15.02 10.48 -7.44
C PHE A 21 14.50 11.70 -8.22
N TYR A 22 13.30 11.58 -8.78
CA TYR A 22 12.59 12.72 -9.36
C TYR A 22 11.82 13.42 -8.23
N LEU A 23 12.27 14.62 -7.85
CA LEU A 23 11.62 15.47 -6.87
C LEU A 23 10.64 16.43 -7.56
N HIS A 24 9.46 16.60 -6.97
CA HIS A 24 8.54 17.66 -7.37
C HIS A 24 9.07 19.02 -6.88
N SER A 25 8.80 20.11 -7.60
CA SER A 25 9.35 21.45 -7.34
C SER A 25 9.01 22.08 -5.97
N GLN A 26 8.15 21.43 -5.19
CA GLN A 26 7.70 21.86 -3.86
C GLN A 26 8.07 20.85 -2.76
N GLU A 27 8.76 19.76 -3.12
CA GLU A 27 9.22 18.76 -2.15
C GLU A 27 10.67 19.07 -1.76
N GLU A 28 10.93 19.09 -0.45
CA GLU A 28 12.31 19.19 0.03
C GLU A 28 13.07 17.90 -0.32
N GLU A 29 14.30 18.05 -0.78
CA GLU A 29 15.17 16.92 -1.07
C GLU A 29 15.31 16.02 0.17
N PRO A 30 15.07 14.69 0.04
CA PRO A 30 15.15 13.78 1.17
C PRO A 30 16.58 13.75 1.69
N LEU A 31 16.80 14.35 2.86
CA LEU A 31 18.09 14.37 3.55
C LEU A 31 18.45 12.95 4.01
N LEU A 32 19.17 12.21 3.17
CA LEU A 32 19.79 10.95 3.57
C LEU A 32 21.27 11.17 3.91
N THR A 33 21.54 11.88 5.01
CA THR A 33 22.89 11.91 5.63
C THR A 33 23.10 10.64 6.46
N ILE A 34 23.01 9.48 5.83
CA ILE A 34 23.26 8.21 6.51
C ILE A 34 24.79 8.02 6.62
N GLN A 35 25.33 8.24 7.82
CA GLN A 35 26.76 8.15 8.09
C GLN A 35 27.31 6.71 7.97
N SER A 36 26.48 5.68 8.18
CA SER A 36 26.82 4.27 7.95
C SER A 36 25.58 3.38 7.80
N LYS A 37 25.73 2.18 7.21
CA LYS A 37 24.63 1.21 7.04
C LYS A 37 23.92 0.85 8.36
N ASN A 38 24.61 0.96 9.50
CA ASN A 38 24.04 0.68 10.82
C ASN A 38 22.93 1.67 11.23
N PHE A 39 22.81 2.82 10.55
CA PHE A 39 21.76 3.80 10.81
C PHE A 39 20.46 3.56 10.05
N ILE A 40 20.45 2.66 9.05
CA ILE A 40 19.27 2.41 8.21
C ILE A 40 18.05 2.03 9.06
N GLY A 41 18.21 1.11 10.02
CA GLY A 41 17.10 0.71 10.90
C GLY A 41 16.52 1.88 11.71
N LYS A 42 17.37 2.79 12.19
CA LYS A 42 16.93 3.99 12.94
C LYS A 42 16.17 4.97 12.04
N VAL A 43 16.65 5.17 10.81
CA VAL A 43 16.00 6.07 9.83
C VAL A 43 14.65 5.50 9.40
N VAL A 44 14.58 4.20 9.12
CA VAL A 44 13.32 3.52 8.76
C VAL A 44 12.33 3.57 9.92
N HIS A 45 12.78 3.32 11.15
CA HIS A 45 11.91 3.41 12.33
C HIS A 45 11.38 4.84 12.54
N ARG A 46 12.24 5.86 12.41
CA ARG A 46 11.81 7.25 12.48
C ARG A 46 10.78 7.58 11.39
N ALA A 47 11.05 7.19 10.15
CA ALA A 47 10.12 7.41 9.04
C ALA A 47 8.77 6.73 9.29
N PHE A 48 8.77 5.53 9.90
CA PHE A 48 7.54 4.85 10.29
C PHE A 48 6.73 5.63 11.33
N GLU A 49 7.37 6.10 12.40
CA GLU A 49 6.72 6.90 13.46
C GLU A 49 6.21 8.26 12.93
N GLU A 50 6.95 8.88 12.01
CA GLU A 50 6.57 10.16 11.40
C GLU A 50 5.48 10.02 10.33
N TYR A 51 5.31 8.84 9.74
CA TYR A 51 4.39 8.66 8.62
C TYR A 51 2.92 8.72 9.11
N PRO A 52 2.08 9.60 8.54
CA PRO A 52 0.71 9.77 9.03
C PRO A 52 -0.12 8.52 8.71
N ALA A 53 -0.65 7.88 9.77
CA ALA A 53 -1.52 6.70 9.67
C ALA A 53 -2.71 6.89 8.71
N ARG A 54 -3.23 8.12 8.58
CA ARG A 54 -4.27 8.48 7.61
C ARG A 54 -3.86 8.15 6.17
N LYS A 55 -2.63 8.52 5.76
CA LYS A 55 -2.14 8.23 4.41
C LYS A 55 -2.02 6.71 4.18
N VAL A 56 -1.55 5.96 5.17
CA VAL A 56 -1.47 4.49 5.10
C VAL A 56 -2.85 3.90 4.88
N ASN A 57 -3.85 4.35 5.65
CA ASN A 57 -5.22 3.87 5.52
C ASN A 57 -5.78 4.14 4.11
N HIS A 58 -5.56 5.33 3.56
CA HIS A 58 -6.01 5.66 2.21
C HIS A 58 -5.36 4.78 1.13
N VAL A 59 -4.07 4.46 1.28
CA VAL A 59 -3.36 3.52 0.39
C VAL A 59 -3.93 2.12 0.52
N PHE A 60 -4.12 1.64 1.76
CA PHE A 60 -4.65 0.32 2.03
C PHE A 60 -6.07 0.13 1.48
N LEU A 61 -6.97 1.08 1.69
CA LEU A 61 -8.32 1.04 1.12
C LEU A 61 -8.31 1.07 -0.41
N THR A 62 -7.35 1.78 -1.01
CA THR A 62 -7.17 1.79 -2.48
C THR A 62 -6.76 0.41 -2.99
N LEU A 63 -5.86 -0.27 -2.27
CA LEU A 63 -5.44 -1.63 -2.59
C LEU A 63 -6.61 -2.62 -2.46
N GLN A 64 -7.42 -2.51 -1.41
CA GLN A 64 -8.59 -3.36 -1.23
C GLN A 64 -9.64 -3.14 -2.33
N LEU A 65 -9.90 -1.89 -2.71
CA LEU A 65 -10.78 -1.58 -3.84
C LEU A 65 -10.24 -2.16 -5.15
N TYR A 66 -8.93 -2.06 -5.36
CA TYR A 66 -8.28 -2.64 -6.53
C TYR A 66 -8.46 -4.17 -6.58
N MET A 67 -8.18 -4.88 -5.49
CA MET A 67 -8.39 -6.33 -5.40
C MET A 67 -9.85 -6.71 -5.67
N LYS A 68 -10.79 -5.97 -5.10
CA LYS A 68 -12.23 -6.17 -5.34
C LYS A 68 -12.59 -6.06 -6.82
N GLU A 69 -12.03 -5.08 -7.54
CA GLU A 69 -12.27 -4.93 -8.98
C GLU A 69 -11.62 -6.04 -9.82
N ILE A 70 -10.42 -6.52 -9.46
CA ILE A 70 -9.79 -7.66 -10.14
C ILE A 70 -10.67 -8.92 -10.02
N ILE A 71 -11.16 -9.21 -8.81
CA ILE A 71 -12.00 -10.38 -8.53
C ILE A 71 -13.30 -10.30 -9.35
N LYS A 72 -13.89 -9.12 -9.51
CA LYS A 72 -15.08 -8.92 -10.37
C LYS A 72 -14.82 -9.22 -11.84
N MET A 73 -13.65 -8.86 -12.35
CA MET A 73 -13.36 -8.94 -13.79
C MET A 73 -12.65 -10.24 -14.21
N ASN A 74 -12.30 -11.11 -13.25
CA ASN A 74 -11.44 -12.29 -13.45
C ASN A 74 -10.16 -11.98 -14.26
N SER A 75 -9.70 -10.70 -14.29
CA SER A 75 -8.63 -10.22 -15.17
C SER A 75 -7.99 -8.92 -14.66
N CYS A 76 -6.66 -8.83 -14.79
CA CYS A 76 -5.85 -7.69 -14.36
C CYS A 76 -5.76 -6.54 -15.39
N SER A 77 -6.36 -6.65 -16.58
CA SER A 77 -5.97 -5.77 -17.70
C SER A 77 -6.89 -4.59 -17.98
N ARG A 78 -8.11 -4.54 -17.40
CA ARG A 78 -9.09 -3.47 -17.70
C ARG A 78 -9.96 -3.06 -16.52
N TYR A 79 -9.39 -2.80 -15.35
CA TYR A 79 -10.14 -2.25 -14.21
C TYR A 79 -10.16 -0.72 -14.25
N LYS A 80 -11.30 -0.13 -13.87
CA LYS A 80 -11.38 1.31 -13.54
C LYS A 80 -11.32 1.41 -12.03
N LEU A 81 -10.29 2.09 -11.52
CA LEU A 81 -10.14 2.25 -10.08
C LEU A 81 -11.32 3.04 -9.51
N LEU A 82 -12.01 2.48 -8.53
CA LEU A 82 -13.13 3.13 -7.88
C LEU A 82 -12.63 4.23 -6.94
N HIS A 83 -12.97 5.48 -7.23
CA HIS A 83 -12.66 6.62 -6.39
C HIS A 83 -13.80 6.89 -5.40
N ILE A 84 -13.71 6.32 -4.19
CA ILE A 84 -14.76 6.47 -3.15
C ILE A 84 -14.78 7.83 -2.43
N GLY A 85 -13.90 8.77 -2.82
CA GLY A 85 -13.80 10.08 -2.16
C GLY A 85 -13.30 9.98 -0.71
N LYS A 86 -12.19 9.26 -0.50
CA LYS A 86 -11.64 8.95 0.84
C LYS A 86 -11.50 10.17 1.76
N GLY A 87 -11.02 11.31 1.23
CA GLY A 87 -10.90 12.56 2.01
C GLY A 87 -12.24 13.11 2.51
N ARG A 88 -13.30 13.02 1.69
CA ARG A 88 -14.66 13.43 2.09
C ARG A 88 -15.18 12.53 3.21
N LEU A 89 -15.08 11.21 3.05
CA LEU A 89 -15.53 10.23 4.04
C LEU A 89 -14.77 10.33 5.36
N GLU A 90 -13.47 10.66 5.31
CA GLU A 90 -12.66 10.88 6.51
C GLU A 90 -13.10 12.13 7.27
N CYS A 91 -13.39 13.24 6.57
CA CYS A 91 -13.94 14.44 7.18
C CYS A 91 -15.30 14.21 7.85
N GLU A 92 -16.13 13.36 7.26
CA GLU A 92 -17.44 12.97 7.80
C GLU A 92 -17.35 11.93 8.93
N GLY A 93 -16.15 11.37 9.20
CA GLY A 93 -15.98 10.30 10.19
C GLY A 93 -16.54 8.94 9.76
N HIS A 94 -16.85 8.77 8.48
CA HIS A 94 -17.47 7.58 7.89
C HIS A 94 -16.54 6.78 6.99
N LEU A 95 -15.23 7.05 7.00
CA LEU A 95 -14.26 6.28 6.23
C LEU A 95 -14.17 4.85 6.80
N PRO A 96 -14.50 3.81 6.02
CA PRO A 96 -14.36 2.44 6.48
C PRO A 96 -12.89 2.09 6.72
N LEU A 97 -12.62 1.23 7.70
CA LEU A 97 -11.27 0.70 7.96
C LEU A 97 -10.92 -0.47 7.02
N GLN A 98 -11.95 -1.15 6.50
CA GLN A 98 -11.82 -2.26 5.57
C GLN A 98 -12.96 -2.22 4.55
N ILE A 99 -12.67 -2.60 3.31
CA ILE A 99 -13.68 -2.70 2.26
C ILE A 99 -14.35 -4.07 2.30
N ASP A 100 -15.68 -4.08 2.44
CA ASP A 100 -16.46 -5.32 2.37
C ASP A 100 -16.45 -5.90 0.94
N ILE A 101 -16.28 -7.21 0.88
CA ILE A 101 -16.34 -8.02 -0.34
C ILE A 101 -17.50 -8.99 -0.19
N ASP A 102 -18.33 -9.08 -1.23
CA ASP A 102 -19.44 -10.03 -1.29
C ASP A 102 -18.90 -11.47 -1.27
N PRO A 103 -19.29 -12.33 -0.30
CA PRO A 103 -18.87 -13.72 -0.24
C PRO A 103 -19.14 -14.49 -1.53
N HIS A 104 -20.27 -14.24 -2.20
CA HIS A 104 -20.61 -14.93 -3.45
C HIS A 104 -19.66 -14.60 -4.59
N LEU A 105 -19.12 -13.37 -4.60
CA LEU A 105 -18.11 -12.98 -5.57
C LEU A 105 -16.81 -13.75 -5.36
N VAL A 106 -16.42 -13.97 -4.10
CA VAL A 106 -15.23 -14.76 -3.75
C VAL A 106 -15.44 -16.22 -4.12
N GLU A 107 -16.60 -16.79 -3.82
CA GLU A 107 -16.97 -18.16 -4.20
C GLU A 107 -16.89 -18.35 -5.72
N ALA A 108 -17.49 -17.45 -6.51
CA ALA A 108 -17.44 -17.51 -7.96
C ALA A 108 -16.00 -17.44 -8.52
N ALA A 109 -15.17 -16.54 -8.00
CA ALA A 109 -13.78 -16.42 -8.42
C ALA A 109 -12.96 -17.66 -8.03
N THR A 110 -13.17 -18.22 -6.84
CA THR A 110 -12.48 -19.46 -6.43
C THR A 110 -12.93 -20.67 -7.25
N ALA A 111 -14.21 -20.74 -7.65
CA ALA A 111 -14.69 -21.77 -8.57
C ALA A 111 -14.06 -21.65 -9.95
N PHE A 112 -13.93 -20.42 -10.48
CA PHE A 112 -13.24 -20.17 -11.75
C PHE A 112 -11.78 -20.61 -11.73
N LEU A 113 -11.03 -20.26 -10.69
CA LEU A 113 -9.62 -20.65 -10.54
C LEU A 113 -9.44 -22.16 -10.36
N ARG A 114 -10.40 -22.87 -9.76
CA ARG A 114 -10.37 -24.33 -9.61
C ARG A 114 -10.72 -25.08 -10.89
N ALA A 115 -11.37 -24.42 -11.85
CA ALA A 115 -11.78 -25.01 -13.12
C ALA A 115 -10.74 -24.86 -14.24
N GLN A 116 -9.61 -24.19 -13.96
CA GLN A 116 -8.49 -23.99 -14.88
C GLN A 116 -7.36 -24.99 -14.62
#